data_AF-A0A5N7DU12-F1
#
_entry.id   AF-A0A5N7DU12-F1
#
_cell.length_a   1.000
_cell.length_b   1.000
_cell.length_c   1.000
_cell.angle_alpha   90.00
_cell.angle_beta   90.00
_cell.angle_gamma   90.00
#
_symmetry.space_group_name_H-M   'P 1'
#
loop_
_entity.id
_entity.type
_entity.pdbx_description
1 polymer ?
#
loop_
_entity_poly.entity_id
_entity_poly.type
_entity_poly.pdbx_seq_one_letter_code
_entity_poly.pdbx_strand_id
1 'polypeptide(L)'
;MRFQGALSGLNVQTLNDLKREAEQSRKALEDVVDSTRKMEKHMSDVEDRDCLNTLKATDPQLDKQRIEKFKGGLLKDSYHWVIENQDFKRWLDASSGELLWIKGDPGKGKTMLLCGIIDELPQLAAPDNNIAFFFCQATVETLNNSTAVLRGLISMMVKQQPSLMSHLSEGSFDGHNAWFALQNTLTNILNDPTLQPTCIG
;
A
#
# COMPACT_ATOMS: atom_id res chain seq x y z
N MET A 1 -43.75 -35.64 58.07
CA MET A 1 -43.13 -36.30 56.90
C MET A 1 -42.22 -35.30 56.21
N ARG A 2 -40.92 -35.59 56.08
CA ARG A 2 -39.95 -34.77 55.33
C ARG A 2 -39.26 -35.69 54.32
N PHE A 3 -39.33 -35.35 53.05
CA PHE A 3 -38.53 -35.96 52.00
C PHE A 3 -37.24 -35.14 51.85
N GLN A 4 -36.09 -35.75 52.09
CA GLN A 4 -34.79 -35.24 51.65
C GLN A 4 -34.36 -36.06 50.44
N GLY A 5 -34.33 -35.43 49.27
CA GLY A 5 -33.83 -36.06 48.05
C GLY A 5 -32.32 -36.25 48.14
N ALA A 6 -31.89 -37.50 48.23
CA ALA A 6 -30.49 -37.87 48.05
C ALA A 6 -30.16 -37.78 46.56
N LEU A 7 -29.46 -36.72 46.13
CA LEU A 7 -28.75 -36.73 44.86
C LEU A 7 -27.63 -37.77 44.98
N SER A 8 -27.80 -38.91 44.30
CA SER A 8 -26.81 -39.98 44.30
C SER A 8 -25.50 -39.51 43.67
N GLY A 9 -24.36 -39.92 44.24
CA GLY A 9 -23.01 -39.52 43.75
C GLY A 9 -22.73 -39.87 42.29
N LEU A 10 -23.52 -40.78 41.70
CA LEU A 10 -23.49 -41.08 40.27
C LEU A 10 -23.86 -39.87 39.41
N ASN A 11 -24.85 -39.06 39.81
CA ASN A 11 -25.28 -37.88 39.04
C ASN A 11 -24.24 -36.75 39.08
N VAL A 12 -23.48 -36.62 40.17
CA VAL A 12 -22.45 -35.58 40.32
C VAL A 12 -21.25 -35.89 39.42
N GLN A 13 -20.86 -37.16 39.31
CA GLN A 13 -19.76 -37.58 38.45
C GLN A 13 -20.08 -37.35 36.96
N THR A 14 -21.26 -37.77 36.52
CA THR A 14 -21.73 -37.54 35.14
C THR A 14 -21.78 -36.05 34.78
N LEU A 15 -22.19 -35.20 35.72
CA LEU A 15 -22.21 -33.75 35.55
C LEU A 15 -20.80 -33.16 35.34
N ASN A 16 -19.81 -33.66 36.09
CA ASN A 16 -18.42 -33.21 35.95
C ASN A 16 -17.80 -33.68 34.62
N ASP A 17 -18.11 -34.90 34.18
CA ASP A 17 -17.62 -35.43 32.91
C ASP A 17 -18.19 -34.65 31.72
N LEU A 18 -19.50 -34.34 31.74
CA LEU A 18 -20.15 -33.48 30.74
C LEU A 18 -19.57 -32.06 30.74
N LYS A 19 -19.28 -31.48 31.91
CA LYS A 19 -18.63 -30.17 32.00
C LYS A 19 -17.24 -30.20 31.36
N ARG A 20 -16.45 -31.24 31.61
CA ARG A 20 -15.12 -31.40 31.03
C ARG A 20 -15.17 -31.57 29.51
N GLU A 21 -16.11 -32.36 29.00
CA GLU A 21 -16.33 -32.52 27.56
C GLU A 21 -16.78 -31.22 26.89
N ALA A 22 -17.65 -30.45 27.54
CA ALA A 22 -18.07 -29.15 27.05
C ALA A 22 -16.89 -28.15 27.02
N GLU A 23 -16.04 -28.14 28.04
CA GLU A 23 -14.84 -27.30 28.08
C GLU A 23 -13.80 -27.71 27.01
N GLN A 24 -13.60 -29.01 26.81
CA GLN A 24 -12.75 -29.53 25.73
C GLN A 24 -13.30 -29.17 24.36
N SER A 25 -14.61 -29.32 24.15
CA SER A 25 -15.28 -28.94 22.90
C SER A 25 -15.16 -27.44 22.62
N ARG A 26 -15.34 -26.59 23.63
CA ARG A 26 -15.15 -25.13 23.50
C ARG A 26 -13.72 -24.79 23.07
N LYS A 27 -12.72 -25.42 23.70
CA LYS A 27 -11.32 -25.20 23.36
C LYS A 27 -11.00 -25.64 21.92
N ALA A 28 -11.49 -26.81 21.50
CA ALA A 28 -11.33 -27.28 20.13
C ALA A 28 -12.01 -26.33 19.12
N LEU A 29 -13.16 -25.74 19.48
CA LEU A 29 -13.83 -24.75 18.64
C LEU A 29 -13.01 -23.45 18.52
N GLU A 30 -12.43 -22.96 19.61
CA GLU A 30 -11.53 -21.81 19.60
C GLU A 30 -10.31 -22.04 18.68
N ASP A 31 -9.68 -23.21 18.77
CA ASP A 31 -8.55 -23.58 17.91
C ASP A 31 -8.94 -23.65 16.41
N VAL A 32 -10.16 -24.14 16.11
CA VAL A 32 -10.70 -24.15 14.75
C VAL A 32 -10.95 -22.74 14.25
N VAL A 33 -11.56 -21.86 15.05
CA VAL A 33 -11.82 -20.46 14.67
C VAL A 33 -10.51 -19.72 14.39
N ASP A 34 -9.49 -19.88 15.22
CA ASP A 34 -8.18 -19.28 15.00
C ASP A 34 -7.49 -19.80 13.73
N SER A 35 -7.64 -21.10 13.45
CA SER A 35 -7.10 -21.72 12.24
C SER A 35 -7.79 -21.20 10.98
N THR A 36 -9.12 -21.09 10.99
CA THR A 36 -9.91 -20.51 9.89
C THR A 36 -9.52 -19.07 9.63
N ARG A 37 -9.40 -18.25 10.68
CA ARG A 37 -8.98 -16.84 10.57
C ARG A 37 -7.58 -16.69 9.96
N LYS A 38 -6.64 -17.57 10.32
CA LYS A 38 -5.30 -17.61 9.72
C LYS A 38 -5.34 -18.00 8.25
N MET A 39 -6.17 -18.98 7.89
CA MET A 39 -6.36 -19.42 6.50
C MET A 39 -6.95 -18.30 5.64
N GLU A 40 -8.00 -17.63 6.13
CA GLU A 40 -8.64 -16.48 5.46
C GLU A 40 -7.64 -15.34 5.23
N LYS A 41 -6.86 -14.99 6.25
CA LYS A 41 -5.81 -13.98 6.11
C LYS A 41 -4.77 -14.38 5.07
N HIS A 42 -4.29 -15.63 5.10
CA HIS A 42 -3.32 -16.11 4.12
C HIS A 42 -3.89 -16.12 2.70
N MET A 43 -5.18 -16.43 2.53
CA MET A 43 -5.84 -16.36 1.23
C MET A 43 -5.89 -14.92 0.71
N SER A 44 -6.32 -13.98 1.56
CA SER A 44 -6.34 -12.54 1.24
C SER A 44 -4.94 -12.03 0.88
N ASP A 45 -3.90 -12.41 1.64
CA ASP A 45 -2.52 -11.98 1.37
C ASP A 45 -2.01 -12.53 0.01
N VAL A 46 -2.48 -13.71 -0.40
CA VAL A 46 -2.15 -14.31 -1.72
C VAL A 46 -2.88 -13.57 -2.84
N GLU A 47 -4.19 -13.33 -2.69
CA GLU A 47 -4.99 -12.57 -3.65
C GLU A 47 -4.42 -11.15 -3.84
N ASP A 48 -4.05 -10.48 -2.75
CA ASP A 48 -3.45 -9.15 -2.80
C ASP A 48 -2.13 -9.15 -3.56
N ARG A 49 -1.30 -10.17 -3.33
CA ARG A 49 -0.03 -10.33 -4.04
C ARG A 49 -0.26 -10.54 -5.55
N ASP A 50 -1.25 -11.34 -5.91
CA ASP A 50 -1.57 -11.61 -7.32
C ASP A 50 -2.14 -10.38 -8.01
N CYS A 51 -3.02 -9.63 -7.36
CA CYS A 51 -3.49 -8.33 -7.83
C CYS A 51 -2.34 -7.31 -7.98
N LEU A 52 -1.40 -7.25 -7.04
CA LEU A 52 -0.22 -6.39 -7.20
C LEU A 52 0.70 -6.86 -8.34
N ASN A 53 0.75 -8.16 -8.61
CA ASN A 53 1.50 -8.70 -9.75
C ASN A 53 0.89 -8.28 -11.09
N THR A 54 -0.44 -8.18 -11.20
CA THR A 54 -1.08 -7.70 -12.44
C THR A 54 -0.74 -6.25 -12.76
N LEU A 55 -0.34 -5.44 -11.76
CA LEU A 55 0.12 -4.06 -11.93
C LEU A 55 1.60 -3.93 -12.28
N LYS A 56 2.41 -5.01 -12.29
CA LYS A 56 3.86 -4.90 -12.46
C LYS A 56 4.27 -4.44 -13.86
N ALA A 57 4.50 -3.14 -14.02
CA ALA A 57 5.39 -2.60 -15.04
C ALA A 57 6.82 -2.47 -14.51
N THR A 58 6.96 -1.99 -13.27
CA THR A 58 8.21 -1.82 -12.52
C THR A 58 7.90 -1.62 -11.04
N ASP A 59 8.94 -1.50 -10.21
CA ASP A 59 8.84 -1.01 -8.83
C ASP A 59 9.51 0.38 -8.75
N PRO A 60 8.74 1.48 -8.58
CA PRO A 60 9.31 2.82 -8.59
C PRO A 60 10.37 3.06 -7.50
N GLN A 61 10.23 2.43 -6.33
CA GLN A 61 11.22 2.52 -5.26
C GLN A 61 12.55 1.86 -5.68
N LEU A 62 12.50 0.68 -6.32
CA LEU A 62 13.69 0.05 -6.88
C LEU A 62 14.28 0.84 -8.05
N ASP A 63 13.44 1.48 -8.87
CA ASP A 63 13.91 2.37 -9.93
C ASP A 63 14.68 3.56 -9.37
N LYS A 64 14.16 4.22 -8.33
CA LYS A 64 14.87 5.29 -7.61
C LYS A 64 16.23 4.82 -7.11
N GLN A 65 16.27 3.68 -6.39
CA GLN A 65 17.52 3.11 -5.88
C GLN A 65 18.53 2.80 -6.99
N ARG A 66 18.07 2.22 -8.11
CA ARG A 66 18.89 1.94 -9.28
C ARG A 66 19.43 3.22 -9.91
N ILE A 67 18.59 4.23 -10.09
CA ILE A 67 18.96 5.53 -10.67
C ILE A 67 20.03 6.21 -9.81
N GLU A 68 19.83 6.28 -8.50
CA GLU A 68 20.80 6.88 -7.58
C GLU A 68 22.14 6.17 -7.65
N LYS A 69 22.14 4.84 -7.53
CA LYS A 69 23.36 4.04 -7.60
C LYS A 69 24.09 4.23 -8.93
N PHE A 70 23.37 4.23 -10.04
CA PHE A 70 23.96 4.40 -11.37
C PHE A 70 24.52 5.81 -11.59
N LYS A 71 23.95 6.84 -10.95
CA LYS A 71 24.40 8.23 -11.05
C LYS A 71 25.45 8.63 -10.01
N GLY A 72 26.00 7.68 -9.26
CA GLY A 72 27.09 7.92 -8.31
C GLY A 72 26.64 8.25 -6.88
N GLY A 73 25.38 7.98 -6.55
CA GLY A 73 24.79 8.24 -5.24
C GLY A 73 24.12 9.61 -5.15
N LEU A 74 23.31 9.78 -4.09
CA LEU A 74 22.60 11.01 -3.79
C LEU A 74 23.42 11.89 -2.84
N LEU A 75 23.75 13.10 -3.26
CA LEU A 75 24.45 14.07 -2.42
C LEU A 75 23.45 15.05 -1.81
N LYS A 76 23.36 15.08 -0.47
CA LYS A 76 22.40 15.92 0.26
C LYS A 76 22.47 17.40 -0.12
N ASP A 77 23.69 17.93 -0.22
CA ASP A 77 23.92 19.34 -0.54
C ASP A 77 23.43 19.73 -1.95
N SER A 78 23.22 18.75 -2.84
CA SER A 78 22.76 19.02 -4.21
C SER A 78 21.27 19.38 -4.32
N TYR A 79 20.46 19.00 -3.32
CA TYR A 79 19.00 19.20 -3.33
C TYR A 79 18.46 19.99 -2.14
N HIS A 80 19.22 20.10 -1.04
CA HIS A 80 18.74 20.73 0.18
C HIS A 80 18.26 22.18 -0.01
N TRP A 81 18.90 22.92 -0.93
CA TRP A 81 18.51 24.30 -1.26
C TRP A 81 17.07 24.41 -1.78
N VAL A 82 16.50 23.36 -2.40
CA VAL A 82 15.12 23.37 -2.88
C VAL A 82 14.14 23.35 -1.72
N ILE A 83 14.46 22.64 -0.64
CA ILE A 83 13.57 22.55 0.52
C ILE A 83 13.35 23.92 1.15
N GLU A 84 14.37 24.79 1.08
CA GLU A 84 14.29 26.17 1.57
C GLU A 84 13.66 27.15 0.57
N ASN A 85 13.43 26.72 -0.68
CA ASN A 85 12.88 27.58 -1.72
C ASN A 85 11.40 27.91 -1.47
N GLN A 86 11.01 29.17 -1.62
CA GLN A 86 9.64 29.62 -1.37
C GLN A 86 8.62 29.02 -2.36
N ASP A 87 9.00 28.79 -3.63
CA ASP A 87 8.14 28.14 -4.61
C ASP A 87 7.87 26.69 -4.22
N PHE A 88 8.88 25.99 -3.72
CA PHE A 88 8.74 24.62 -3.23
C PHE A 88 7.83 24.55 -2.00
N LYS A 89 8.04 25.43 -1.02
CA LYS A 89 7.19 25.49 0.19
C LYS A 89 5.73 25.81 -0.17
N ARG A 90 5.50 26.77 -1.08
CA ARG A 90 4.16 27.07 -1.59
C ARG A 90 3.49 25.86 -2.23
N TRP A 91 4.22 25.16 -3.09
CA TRP A 91 3.72 23.94 -3.73
C TRP A 91 3.38 22.85 -2.71
N LEU A 92 4.22 22.67 -1.69
CA LEU A 92 4.01 21.66 -0.65
C LEU A 92 2.79 21.99 0.24
N ASP A 93 2.59 23.26 0.56
CA ASP A 93 1.49 23.73 1.41
C ASP A 93 0.16 23.89 0.63
N ALA A 94 0.19 23.77 -0.70
CA ALA A 94 -0.99 23.99 -1.53
C ALA A 94 -2.05 22.91 -1.28
N SER A 95 -3.25 23.33 -0.89
CA SER A 95 -4.39 22.43 -0.65
C SER A 95 -4.98 21.82 -1.92
N SER A 96 -4.50 22.22 -3.11
CA SER A 96 -5.10 21.85 -4.40
C SER A 96 -4.05 21.50 -5.45
N GLY A 97 -3.70 20.22 -5.57
CA GLY A 97 -3.16 19.58 -6.79
C GLY A 97 -2.17 20.38 -7.65
N GLU A 98 -1.29 21.18 -7.04
CA GLU A 98 -0.37 22.02 -7.79
C GLU A 98 0.74 21.19 -8.43
N LEU A 99 1.16 21.58 -9.63
CA LEU A 99 2.24 20.92 -10.35
C LEU A 99 3.56 21.64 -10.09
N LEU A 100 4.53 20.95 -9.48
CA LEU A 100 5.90 21.44 -9.38
C LEU A 100 6.69 21.13 -10.64
N TRP A 101 7.03 22.15 -11.43
CA TRP A 101 7.89 21.98 -12.60
C TRP A 101 9.34 22.37 -12.31
N ILE A 102 10.22 21.36 -12.24
CA ILE A 102 11.68 21.55 -12.19
C ILE A 102 12.28 21.61 -13.61
N LYS A 103 12.66 22.82 -14.06
CA LYS A 103 13.31 23.05 -15.36
C LYS A 103 14.82 23.16 -15.21
N GLY A 104 15.56 22.76 -16.24
CA GLY A 104 17.01 22.95 -16.30
C GLY A 104 17.64 22.18 -17.46
N ASP A 105 18.89 22.50 -17.79
CA ASP A 105 19.58 21.90 -18.93
C ASP A 105 19.86 20.39 -18.72
N PRO A 106 20.02 19.62 -19.81
CA PRO A 106 20.54 18.27 -19.74
C PRO A 106 21.82 18.19 -18.89
N GLY A 107 21.94 17.15 -18.08
CA GLY A 107 23.12 16.93 -17.22
C GLY A 107 23.18 17.74 -15.92
N LYS A 108 22.24 18.67 -15.65
CA LYS A 108 22.26 19.52 -14.44
C LYS A 108 21.73 18.85 -13.15
N GLY A 109 21.71 17.53 -13.09
CA GLY A 109 21.34 16.81 -11.86
C GLY A 109 19.84 16.79 -11.51
N LYS A 110 18.92 17.24 -12.38
CA LYS A 110 17.46 17.26 -12.12
C LYS A 110 16.88 15.94 -11.57
N THR A 111 17.33 14.80 -12.10
CA THR A 111 16.87 13.49 -11.59
C THR A 111 17.30 13.26 -10.14
N MET A 112 18.54 13.63 -9.81
CA MET A 112 19.05 13.49 -8.44
C MET A 112 18.36 14.48 -7.49
N LEU A 113 18.04 15.68 -8.01
CA LEU A 113 17.22 16.65 -7.29
C LEU A 113 15.85 16.08 -6.91
N LEU A 114 15.15 15.44 -7.87
CA LEU A 114 13.89 14.76 -7.60
C LEU A 114 14.04 13.60 -6.60
N CYS A 115 15.11 12.80 -6.70
CA CYS A 115 15.36 11.73 -5.74
C CYS A 115 15.48 12.27 -4.30
N GLY A 116 16.21 13.38 -4.12
CA GLY A 116 16.33 14.05 -2.83
C GLY A 116 15.02 14.63 -2.32
N ILE A 117 14.23 15.28 -3.19
CA ILE A 117 12.90 15.76 -2.81
C ILE A 117 12.03 14.60 -2.33
N ILE A 118 12.01 13.48 -3.06
CA ILE A 118 11.24 12.28 -2.68
C ILE A 118 11.65 11.75 -1.29
N ASP A 119 12.93 11.81 -0.92
CA ASP A 119 13.40 11.37 0.41
C ASP A 119 12.99 12.31 1.55
N GLU A 120 12.83 13.60 1.27
CA GLU A 120 12.45 14.60 2.27
C GLU A 120 10.92 14.72 2.42
N LEU A 121 10.15 14.42 1.36
CA LEU A 121 8.68 14.52 1.37
C LEU A 121 8.01 13.82 2.57
N PRO A 122 8.39 12.60 3.01
CA PRO A 122 7.76 11.97 4.18
C PRO A 122 7.94 12.75 5.48
N GLN A 123 8.99 13.55 5.58
CA GLN A 123 9.32 14.34 6.77
C GLN A 123 8.74 15.75 6.70
N LEU A 124 8.58 16.29 5.49
CA LEU A 124 8.12 17.65 5.25
C LEU A 124 6.59 17.73 5.13
N ALA A 125 5.97 16.66 4.63
CA ALA A 125 4.52 16.57 4.55
C ALA A 125 3.90 16.26 5.92
N ALA A 126 2.57 16.37 6.02
CA ALA A 126 1.87 16.00 7.25
C ALA A 126 2.11 14.52 7.61
N PRO A 127 2.08 14.16 8.91
CA PRO A 127 2.10 12.76 9.33
C PRO A 127 1.03 11.98 8.57
N ASP A 128 1.38 10.78 8.13
CA ASP A 128 0.52 9.86 7.35
C ASP A 128 0.29 10.23 5.88
N ASN A 129 1.07 11.19 5.33
CA ASN A 129 1.06 11.43 3.89
C ASN A 129 1.73 10.30 3.10
N ASN A 130 0.98 9.71 2.16
CA ASN A 130 1.53 8.78 1.19
C ASN A 130 2.27 9.53 0.08
N ILE A 131 3.20 8.85 -0.59
CA ILE A 131 3.91 9.40 -1.75
C ILE A 131 3.87 8.37 -2.87
N ALA A 132 3.34 8.77 -4.03
CA ALA A 132 3.38 7.97 -5.24
C ALA A 132 4.20 8.70 -6.30
N PHE A 133 5.18 8.04 -6.90
CA PHE A 133 6.02 8.63 -7.94
C PHE A 133 6.35 7.63 -9.05
N PHE A 134 6.71 8.14 -10.23
CA PHE A 134 7.19 7.30 -11.33
C PHE A 134 8.30 7.98 -12.12
N PHE A 135 9.37 7.23 -12.43
CA PHE A 135 10.46 7.73 -13.28
C PHE A 135 10.25 7.34 -14.74
N CYS A 136 9.73 8.28 -15.54
CA CYS A 136 9.68 8.14 -17.00
C CYS A 136 11.10 8.07 -17.58
N GLN A 137 11.47 6.92 -18.15
CA GLN A 137 12.79 6.69 -18.75
C GLN A 137 12.65 6.59 -20.26
N ALA A 138 12.92 7.69 -20.98
CA ALA A 138 12.69 7.79 -22.42
C ALA A 138 13.32 6.66 -23.25
N THR A 139 14.46 6.11 -22.80
CA THR A 139 15.20 5.04 -23.47
C THR A 139 14.72 3.63 -23.13
N VAL A 140 13.72 3.49 -22.26
CA VAL A 140 13.16 2.20 -21.83
C VAL A 140 11.69 2.17 -22.20
N GLU A 141 11.34 1.42 -23.24
CA GLU A 141 9.97 1.38 -23.80
C GLU A 141 8.90 0.98 -22.79
N THR A 142 9.25 0.08 -21.87
CA THR A 142 8.34 -0.34 -20.79
C THR A 142 8.13 0.74 -19.72
N LEU A 143 8.93 1.82 -19.72
CA LEU A 143 8.90 2.91 -18.74
C LEU A 143 8.69 4.30 -19.35
N ASN A 144 8.33 4.39 -20.63
CA ASN A 144 8.12 5.65 -21.33
C ASN A 144 6.68 5.83 -21.84
N ASN A 145 5.76 5.01 -21.35
CA ASN A 145 4.36 5.01 -21.76
C ASN A 145 3.42 5.30 -20.57
N SER A 146 2.24 5.82 -20.88
CA SER A 146 1.27 6.28 -19.88
C SER A 146 0.68 5.14 -19.04
N THR A 147 0.56 3.94 -19.61
CA THR A 147 0.12 2.73 -18.89
C THR A 147 1.10 2.34 -17.78
N ALA A 148 2.41 2.43 -18.04
CA ALA A 148 3.44 2.16 -17.04
C ALA A 148 3.41 3.17 -15.90
N VAL A 149 3.15 4.45 -16.20
CA VAL A 149 2.97 5.51 -15.19
C VAL A 149 1.80 5.16 -14.26
N LEU A 150 0.62 4.89 -14.82
CA LEU A 150 -0.57 4.56 -14.00
C LEU A 150 -0.33 3.32 -13.13
N ARG A 151 0.25 2.26 -13.72
CA ARG A 151 0.61 1.04 -13.00
C ARG A 151 1.53 1.30 -11.82
N GLY A 152 2.58 2.07 -12.03
CA GLY A 152 3.55 2.43 -10.99
C GLY A 152 2.90 3.23 -9.85
N LEU A 153 2.12 4.26 -10.18
CA LEU A 153 1.45 5.11 -9.20
C LEU A 153 0.41 4.33 -8.37
N ILE A 154 -0.46 3.56 -9.03
CA ILE A 154 -1.47 2.72 -8.35
C ILE A 154 -0.77 1.70 -7.44
N SER A 155 0.28 1.02 -7.94
CA SER A 155 1.03 0.06 -7.14
C SER A 155 1.62 0.68 -5.87
N MET A 156 2.15 1.91 -5.97
CA MET A 156 2.68 2.61 -4.80
C MET A 156 1.61 3.00 -3.80
N MET A 157 0.47 3.54 -4.25
CA MET A 157 -0.65 3.92 -3.38
C MET A 157 -1.17 2.72 -2.60
N VAL A 158 -1.42 1.61 -3.29
CA VAL A 158 -1.97 0.40 -2.69
C VAL A 158 -0.98 -0.28 -1.74
N LYS A 159 0.32 -0.28 -2.06
CA LYS A 159 1.37 -0.79 -1.15
C LYS A 159 1.46 0.00 0.16
N GLN A 160 1.27 1.32 0.10
CA GLN A 160 1.31 2.20 1.28
C GLN A 160 0.01 2.14 2.07
N GLN A 161 -1.13 1.98 1.39
CA GLN A 161 -2.44 1.91 2.00
C GLN A 161 -3.19 0.66 1.50
N PRO A 162 -3.01 -0.50 2.17
CA PRO A 162 -3.62 -1.78 1.74
C PRO A 162 -5.15 -1.77 1.68
N SER A 163 -5.83 -0.84 2.38
CA SER A 163 -7.29 -0.71 2.28
C SER A 163 -7.77 -0.37 0.85
N LEU A 164 -6.88 0.13 -0.01
CA LEU A 164 -7.19 0.45 -1.40
C LEU A 164 -7.13 -0.78 -2.33
N MET A 165 -6.71 -1.96 -1.84
CA MET A 165 -6.66 -3.21 -2.62
C MET A 165 -8.00 -3.57 -3.26
N SER A 166 -9.13 -3.20 -2.62
CA SER A 166 -10.48 -3.44 -3.14
C SER A 166 -10.76 -2.77 -4.49
N HIS A 167 -9.99 -1.76 -4.89
CA HIS A 167 -10.12 -1.13 -6.20
C HIS A 167 -9.45 -1.91 -7.34
N LEU A 168 -8.66 -2.94 -7.01
CA LEU A 168 -7.93 -3.75 -7.98
C LEU A 168 -8.69 -5.01 -8.41
N SER A 169 -9.71 -5.44 -7.65
CA SER A 169 -10.37 -6.73 -7.82
C SER A 169 -11.20 -6.87 -9.11
N GLU A 170 -11.51 -5.77 -9.79
CA GLU A 170 -12.39 -5.78 -10.97
C GLU A 170 -11.65 -5.54 -12.30
N GLY A 171 -10.34 -5.27 -12.27
CA GLY A 171 -9.58 -4.82 -13.44
C GLY A 171 -8.65 -5.89 -14.02
N SER A 172 -8.84 -6.24 -15.30
CA SER A 172 -7.74 -6.76 -16.11
C SER A 172 -6.91 -5.57 -16.59
N PHE A 173 -5.67 -5.46 -16.11
CA PHE A 173 -4.79 -4.36 -16.48
C PHE A 173 -4.00 -4.62 -17.76
N ASP A 174 -4.20 -5.76 -18.41
CA ASP A 174 -3.48 -6.15 -19.63
C ASP A 174 -4.35 -6.02 -20.89
N GLY A 175 -3.69 -6.01 -22.05
CA GLY A 175 -4.35 -5.97 -23.36
C GLY A 175 -4.84 -4.58 -23.77
N HIS A 176 -5.73 -4.54 -24.77
CA HIS A 176 -6.12 -3.30 -25.46
C HIS A 176 -6.81 -2.26 -24.56
N ASN A 177 -7.52 -2.72 -23.52
CA ASN A 177 -8.28 -1.87 -22.61
C ASN A 177 -7.54 -1.51 -21.32
N ALA A 178 -6.26 -1.92 -21.20
CA ALA A 178 -5.41 -1.69 -20.03
C ALA A 178 -5.44 -0.23 -19.55
N TRP A 179 -5.31 0.71 -20.47
CA TRP A 179 -5.33 2.14 -20.19
C TRP A 179 -6.62 2.56 -19.49
N PHE A 180 -7.78 2.19 -20.05
CA PHE A 180 -9.09 2.57 -19.49
C PHE A 180 -9.33 1.92 -18.13
N ALA A 181 -8.95 0.66 -17.96
CA ALA A 181 -9.04 -0.03 -16.67
C ALA A 181 -8.21 0.68 -15.60
N LEU A 182 -6.94 0.99 -15.88
CA LEU A 182 -6.05 1.69 -14.96
C LEU A 182 -6.52 3.12 -14.67
N GLN A 183 -7.02 3.84 -15.68
CA GLN A 183 -7.56 5.19 -15.49
C GLN A 183 -8.77 5.16 -14.56
N ASN A 184 -9.70 4.22 -14.74
CA ASN A 184 -10.86 4.06 -13.87
C ASN A 184 -10.45 3.67 -12.45
N THR A 185 -9.53 2.72 -12.29
CA THR A 185 -8.99 2.32 -10.98
C THR A 185 -8.34 3.50 -10.26
N LEU A 186 -7.46 4.26 -10.93
CA LEU A 186 -6.85 5.44 -10.30
C LEU A 186 -7.92 6.47 -9.91
N THR A 187 -8.91 6.70 -10.78
CA THR A 187 -10.01 7.64 -10.49
C THR A 187 -10.80 7.19 -9.26
N ASN A 188 -11.08 5.89 -9.13
CA ASN A 188 -11.78 5.34 -7.97
C ASN A 188 -10.95 5.50 -6.69
N ILE A 189 -9.65 5.22 -6.74
CA ILE A 189 -8.73 5.42 -5.61
C ILE A 189 -8.71 6.90 -5.19
N LEU A 190 -8.59 7.82 -6.14
CA LEU A 190 -8.54 9.27 -5.86
C LEU A 190 -9.85 9.81 -5.26
N ASN A 191 -10.98 9.12 -5.49
CA ASN A 191 -12.27 9.47 -4.91
C ASN A 191 -12.61 8.63 -3.66
N ASP A 192 -11.72 7.74 -3.21
CA ASP A 192 -11.95 6.93 -2.02
C ASP A 192 -11.90 7.80 -0.76
N PRO A 193 -12.95 7.81 0.07
CA PRO A 193 -13.01 8.67 1.26
C PRO A 193 -12.00 8.28 2.35
N THR A 194 -11.42 7.09 2.26
CA THR A 194 -10.38 6.59 3.18
C THR A 194 -8.98 6.91 2.70
N LEU A 195 -8.80 7.43 1.47
CA LEU A 195 -7.51 7.80 0.92
C LEU A 195 -6.82 8.81 1.83
N GLN A 196 -5.65 8.43 2.35
CA GLN A 196 -4.80 9.37 3.09
C GLN A 196 -4.21 10.41 2.12
N PRO A 197 -3.93 11.63 2.57
CA PRO A 197 -3.35 12.65 1.70
C PRO A 197 -2.13 12.10 0.97
N THR A 198 -2.12 12.17 -0.35
CA THR A 198 -1.11 11.53 -1.18
C THR A 198 -0.44 12.54 -2.09
N CYS A 199 0.87 12.71 -1.97
CA CYS A 199 1.68 13.47 -2.91
C CYS A 199 1.96 12.61 -4.16
N ILE A 200 1.52 13.07 -5.33
CA ILE A 200 1.75 12.39 -6.62
C ILE A 200 2.84 13.16 -7.38
N GLY A 201 3.94 12.49 -7.72
CA GLY A 201 5.12 13.06 -8.38
C GLY A 201 5.54 12.36 -9.66
#